data_AF-A0A959M184-F1
#
_entry.id   AF-A0A959M184-F1
#
_cell.length_a   1.000
_cell.length_b   1.000
_cell.length_c   1.000
_cell.angle_alpha   90.00
_cell.angle_beta   90.00
_cell.angle_gamma   90.00
#
_symmetry.space_group_name_H-M   'P 1'
#
loop_
_entity.id
_entity.type
_entity.pdbx_description
1 polymer ?
#
loop_
_entity_poly.entity_id
_entity_poly.type
_entity_poly.pdbx_seq_one_letter_code
_entity_poly.pdbx_strand_id
1 'polypeptide(L)'
;YTTLNTGQYILIKNKFQSIPQTQNPKAFNYREYLSKQGIHHQAFLRQGEYKSVALRVNENGNKLEYFRRLLINQFRTGFINTDHFSILSAMVLGFREDMNPQIRDQFATTGLMHILAVSGLHIGIIYLILSFLISRWKTANRLIRNTQFIVILIGIWGYILLTGAPPSAVRAGILCTFILIAKSLLRRSNIYNSLAGAALLLLLYNPNLLYDIGFQLSFSAVWGIIYFQEIIFNWWAPNSHLGHYTWKLTSTSIAAQIATTPLCIYYFHQLPVYFWLSGLIGLPLAPIILGTGILFLITSFIYTPLGKLLQLIINYTLDVLFKSIEIISSLPGNELGKELYFNQLEFTYILGILLFLILFNETKNKTWIKLSFLITLLIIGNDSTKDQGTIITFYSSKENIHIDIFKKAGPVYIGSDSIPDNQESYYTYSGWRAFHQTRSRDVNRVSIDSSYSDSEFLFYKRHGLLPELSFVLLNQKQNNQELTHIDSDILFLFGKELYPADLAIEKLPEVLILDRSLKAKQAQIWEEWATEYNIPYRNIFSEGAVWLDIQENQRKLCTQQSEVLF
;
A
#
# COMPACT_ATOMS: atom_id res chain seq x y z
N TYR A 1 -2.43 11.25 -23.04
CA TYR A 1 -2.77 11.91 -21.76
C TYR A 1 -3.23 13.33 -22.04
N THR A 2 -4.37 13.71 -21.50
CA THR A 2 -5.03 14.99 -21.74
C THR A 2 -4.16 16.16 -21.29
N THR A 3 -4.17 17.23 -22.09
CA THR A 3 -3.39 18.49 -22.01
C THR A 3 -3.78 19.39 -20.83
N LEU A 4 -4.02 18.80 -19.66
CA LEU A 4 -4.32 19.56 -18.44
C LEU A 4 -3.02 19.92 -17.73
N ASN A 5 -2.80 21.22 -17.58
CA ASN A 5 -1.66 21.76 -16.84
C ASN A 5 -2.11 22.24 -15.46
N THR A 6 -1.27 22.06 -14.45
CA THR A 6 -1.49 22.59 -13.10
C THR A 6 -1.79 24.09 -13.15
N GLY A 7 -2.86 24.51 -12.47
CA GLY A 7 -3.33 25.89 -12.46
C GLY A 7 -4.34 26.24 -13.55
N GLN A 8 -4.67 25.30 -14.46
CA GLN A 8 -5.79 25.48 -15.38
C GLN A 8 -7.13 25.31 -14.65
N TYR A 9 -8.06 26.20 -14.97
CA TYR A 9 -9.45 26.06 -14.56
C TYR A 9 -10.18 25.25 -15.63
N ILE A 10 -10.92 24.24 -15.19
CA ILE A 10 -11.75 23.40 -16.06
C ILE A 10 -13.22 23.60 -15.68
N LEU A 11 -14.05 23.81 -16.70
CA LEU A 11 -15.49 23.74 -16.56
C LEU A 11 -15.90 22.30 -16.80
N ILE A 12 -16.60 21.75 -15.81
CA ILE A 12 -17.07 20.38 -15.82
C ILE A 12 -18.60 20.40 -15.79
N LYS A 13 -19.24 19.71 -16.73
CA LYS A 13 -20.68 19.46 -16.68
C LYS A 13 -20.93 18.05 -16.16
N ASN A 14 -20.71 17.82 -14.87
CA ASN A 14 -20.86 16.52 -14.23
C ASN A 14 -21.52 16.66 -12.85
N LYS A 15 -22.23 15.62 -12.40
CA LYS A 15 -22.77 15.54 -11.04
C LYS A 15 -21.73 14.86 -10.17
N PHE A 16 -21.30 15.54 -9.11
CA PHE A 16 -20.48 14.93 -8.08
C PHE A 16 -21.28 13.82 -7.40
N GLN A 17 -20.71 12.62 -7.35
CA GLN A 17 -21.28 11.46 -6.69
C GLN A 17 -20.57 11.25 -5.35
N SER A 18 -21.29 10.81 -4.33
CA SER A 18 -20.66 10.36 -3.08
C SER A 18 -19.68 9.23 -3.39
N ILE A 19 -18.50 9.23 -2.78
CA ILE A 19 -17.54 8.12 -2.91
C ILE A 19 -18.25 6.82 -2.47
N PRO A 20 -18.23 5.71 -3.23
CA PRO A 20 -18.92 4.48 -2.85
C PRO A 20 -18.33 3.84 -1.59
N GLN A 21 -19.14 3.06 -0.85
CA GLN A 21 -18.61 2.24 0.26
C GLN A 21 -17.74 1.10 -0.28
N THR A 22 -16.90 0.54 0.59
CA THR A 22 -16.20 -0.71 0.28
C THR A 22 -17.23 -1.79 -0.03
N GLN A 23 -17.00 -2.52 -1.11
CA GLN A 23 -17.90 -3.58 -1.56
C GLN A 23 -17.40 -4.96 -1.20
N ASN A 24 -16.15 -5.12 -0.72
CA ASN A 24 -15.59 -6.41 -0.36
C ASN A 24 -15.13 -6.39 1.11
N PRO A 25 -15.21 -7.53 1.81
CA PRO A 25 -14.87 -7.61 3.22
C PRO A 25 -13.38 -7.46 3.44
N LYS A 26 -13.04 -6.73 4.50
CA LYS A 26 -11.66 -6.36 4.87
C LYS A 26 -10.87 -5.67 3.74
N ALA A 27 -11.53 -5.19 2.68
CA ALA A 27 -10.90 -4.37 1.67
C ALA A 27 -10.67 -2.94 2.17
N PHE A 28 -9.73 -2.23 1.54
CA PHE A 28 -9.38 -0.86 1.92
C PHE A 28 -10.58 0.09 1.85
N ASN A 29 -10.94 0.72 2.97
CA ASN A 29 -12.04 1.67 3.03
C ASN A 29 -11.67 3.03 2.43
N TYR A 30 -11.73 3.12 1.10
CA TYR A 30 -11.36 4.32 0.36
C TYR A 30 -12.21 5.55 0.72
N ARG A 31 -13.51 5.35 0.99
CA ARG A 31 -14.43 6.42 1.43
C ARG A 31 -13.96 7.05 2.74
N GLU A 32 -13.63 6.22 3.73
CA GLU A 32 -13.17 6.71 5.04
C GLU A 32 -11.78 7.35 4.96
N TYR A 33 -10.89 6.79 4.15
CA TYR A 33 -9.58 7.40 3.89
C TYR A 33 -9.72 8.81 3.30
N LEU A 34 -10.56 8.98 2.28
CA LEU A 34 -10.81 10.29 1.66
C LEU A 34 -11.59 11.24 2.56
N SER A 35 -12.53 10.76 3.38
CA SER A 35 -13.27 11.61 4.32
C SER A 35 -12.35 12.23 5.37
N LYS A 36 -11.32 11.50 5.83
CA LYS A 36 -10.26 12.03 6.70
C LYS A 36 -9.42 13.13 6.01
N GLN A 37 -9.40 13.16 4.68
CA GLN A 37 -8.79 14.24 3.88
C GLN A 37 -9.77 15.37 3.54
N GLY A 38 -11.02 15.31 4.02
CA GLY A 38 -12.08 16.26 3.70
C GLY A 38 -12.71 16.07 2.33
N ILE A 39 -12.46 14.92 1.67
CA ILE A 39 -12.98 14.60 0.34
C ILE A 39 -14.15 13.61 0.49
N HIS A 40 -15.35 14.04 0.12
CA HIS A 40 -16.59 13.25 0.28
C HIS A 40 -17.25 12.85 -1.03
N HIS A 41 -16.91 13.54 -2.12
CA HIS A 41 -17.52 13.35 -3.43
C HIS A 41 -16.45 13.24 -4.53
N GLN A 42 -16.77 12.50 -5.59
CA GLN A 42 -15.92 12.30 -6.76
C GLN A 42 -16.75 12.38 -8.05
N ALA A 43 -16.09 12.66 -9.17
CA ALA A 43 -16.69 12.62 -10.49
C ALA A 43 -15.70 12.05 -11.50
N PHE A 44 -16.15 11.14 -12.36
CA PHE A 44 -15.35 10.60 -13.46
C PHE A 44 -15.62 11.40 -14.73
N LEU A 45 -14.57 11.90 -15.37
CA LEU A 45 -14.67 12.71 -16.59
C LEU A 45 -14.17 11.92 -17.79
N ARG A 46 -15.01 11.82 -18.81
CA ARG A 46 -14.60 11.30 -20.13
C ARG A 46 -14.06 12.44 -20.98
N GLN A 47 -13.31 12.07 -22.02
CA GLN A 47 -12.82 13.04 -22.99
C GLN A 47 -14.00 13.80 -23.63
N GLY A 48 -13.95 15.14 -23.61
CA GLY A 48 -15.02 16.02 -24.10
C GLY A 48 -16.06 16.46 -23.06
N GLU A 49 -16.10 15.86 -21.86
CA GLU A 49 -17.02 16.24 -20.76
C GLU A 49 -16.50 17.40 -19.90
N TYR A 50 -15.29 17.88 -20.19
CA TYR A 50 -14.71 19.06 -19.58
C TYR A 50 -14.19 20.01 -20.67
N LYS A 51 -14.28 21.31 -20.41
CA LYS A 51 -13.68 22.36 -21.25
C LYS A 51 -12.69 23.14 -20.41
N SER A 52 -11.47 23.32 -20.91
CA SER A 52 -10.55 24.27 -20.29
C SER A 52 -11.15 25.67 -20.43
N VAL A 53 -11.26 26.38 -19.32
CA VAL A 53 -11.63 27.79 -19.34
C VAL A 53 -10.34 28.57 -19.31
N ALA A 54 -10.08 29.32 -20.37
CA ALA A 54 -9.05 30.34 -20.37
C ALA A 54 -9.54 31.53 -19.52
N LEU A 55 -9.69 31.33 -18.21
CA LEU A 55 -9.75 32.46 -17.31
C LEU A 55 -8.38 33.15 -17.40
N ARG A 56 -8.36 34.46 -17.65
CA ARG A 56 -7.17 35.29 -17.45
C ARG A 56 -6.85 35.31 -15.96
N VAL A 57 -6.31 34.21 -15.46
CA VAL A 57 -5.68 34.12 -14.15
C VAL A 57 -4.19 34.20 -14.44
N ASN A 58 -3.54 35.15 -13.77
CA ASN A 58 -2.11 35.46 -13.81
C ASN A 58 -1.27 34.45 -14.61
N GLU A 59 -0.56 34.93 -15.62
CA GLU A 59 0.52 34.21 -16.33
C GLU A 59 1.61 33.64 -15.38
N ASN A 60 1.52 33.94 -14.09
CA ASN A 60 2.11 33.15 -13.00
C ASN A 60 1.38 31.81 -12.78
N GLY A 61 1.05 31.05 -13.84
CA GLY A 61 0.87 29.60 -13.72
C GLY A 61 2.05 29.04 -12.94
N ASN A 62 1.83 28.04 -12.08
CA ASN A 62 2.79 27.63 -11.04
C ASN A 62 4.22 27.50 -11.59
N LYS A 63 5.02 28.58 -11.51
CA LYS A 63 6.31 28.72 -12.20
C LYS A 63 7.27 27.62 -11.76
N LEU A 64 7.11 27.18 -10.53
CA LEU A 64 7.84 26.07 -9.94
C LEU A 64 7.47 24.73 -10.58
N GLU A 65 6.19 24.49 -10.86
CA GLU A 65 5.75 23.27 -11.56
C GLU A 65 6.22 23.27 -13.02
N TYR A 66 6.17 24.42 -13.69
CA TYR A 66 6.74 24.55 -15.02
C TYR A 66 8.25 24.27 -15.01
N PHE A 67 8.99 24.87 -14.07
CA PHE A 67 10.42 24.61 -13.88
C PHE A 67 10.70 23.13 -13.56
N ARG A 68 9.93 22.52 -12.68
CA ARG A 68 10.01 21.08 -12.35
C ARG A 68 9.81 20.23 -13.60
N ARG A 69 8.83 20.55 -14.46
CA ARG A 69 8.59 19.86 -15.74
C ARG A 69 9.76 20.02 -16.71
N LEU A 70 10.39 21.19 -16.77
CA LEU A 70 11.61 21.37 -17.56
C LEU A 70 12.72 20.43 -17.07
N LEU A 71 12.93 20.32 -15.76
CA LEU A 71 13.93 19.41 -15.18
C LEU A 71 13.59 17.93 -15.45
N ILE A 72 12.32 17.53 -15.33
CA ILE A 72 11.86 16.18 -15.67
C ILE A 72 12.15 15.88 -17.15
N ASN A 73 11.88 16.82 -18.05
CA ASN A 73 12.15 16.66 -19.47
C ASN A 73 13.65 16.50 -19.76
N GLN A 74 14.54 17.16 -19.00
CA GLN A 74 15.99 16.96 -19.12
C GLN A 74 16.43 15.55 -18.73
N PHE A 75 15.82 14.95 -17.70
CA PHE A 75 16.05 13.53 -17.44
C PHE A 75 15.48 12.65 -18.55
N ARG A 76 14.31 12.98 -19.09
CA ARG A 76 13.68 12.17 -20.15
C ARG A 76 14.53 12.14 -21.42
N THR A 77 15.12 13.26 -21.81
CA THR A 77 16.03 13.32 -22.98
C THR A 77 17.41 12.73 -22.66
N GLY A 78 17.85 12.85 -21.41
CA GLY A 78 19.12 12.35 -20.93
C GLY A 78 19.15 10.86 -20.61
N PHE A 79 18.03 10.12 -20.57
CA PHE A 79 18.02 8.70 -20.20
C PHE A 79 17.12 7.90 -21.15
N ILE A 80 17.72 6.93 -21.85
CA ILE A 80 17.02 6.08 -22.83
C ILE A 80 16.19 4.99 -22.13
N ASN A 81 16.70 4.45 -21.02
CA ASN A 81 15.98 3.46 -20.21
C ASN A 81 14.87 4.15 -19.39
N THR A 82 13.62 3.77 -19.66
CA THR A 82 12.42 4.31 -19.00
C THR A 82 12.40 4.06 -17.50
N ASP A 83 12.91 2.91 -17.05
CA ASP A 83 12.93 2.53 -15.64
C ASP A 83 13.94 3.37 -14.86
N HIS A 84 15.13 3.59 -15.44
CA HIS A 84 16.15 4.48 -14.88
C HIS A 84 15.63 5.91 -14.75
N PHE A 85 15.00 6.41 -15.81
CA PHE A 85 14.34 7.71 -15.81
C PHE A 85 13.29 7.81 -14.70
N SER A 86 12.43 6.79 -14.56
CA SER A 86 11.33 6.79 -13.60
C SER A 86 11.83 6.84 -12.15
N ILE A 87 12.85 6.06 -11.78
CA ILE A 87 13.43 6.05 -10.43
C ILE A 87 14.19 7.34 -10.16
N LEU A 88 15.03 7.78 -11.10
CA LEU A 88 15.80 9.02 -10.93
C LEU A 88 14.87 10.22 -10.74
N SER A 89 13.83 10.33 -11.57
CA SER A 89 12.84 11.40 -11.47
C SER A 89 12.03 11.34 -10.18
N ALA A 90 11.72 10.13 -9.69
CA ALA A 90 11.05 9.93 -8.41
C ALA A 90 11.91 10.38 -7.22
N MET A 91 13.19 9.98 -7.20
CA MET A 91 14.14 10.30 -6.11
C MET A 91 14.54 11.78 -6.09
N VAL A 92 14.79 12.38 -7.27
CA VAL A 92 15.31 13.75 -7.34
C VAL A 92 14.19 14.79 -7.41
N LEU A 93 13.11 14.53 -8.16
CA LEU A 93 12.06 15.52 -8.47
C LEU A 93 10.67 15.14 -7.94
N GLY A 94 10.55 14.01 -7.22
CA GLY A 94 9.27 13.53 -6.69
C GLY A 94 8.29 13.05 -7.76
N PHE A 95 8.73 12.86 -9.00
CA PHE A 95 7.87 12.48 -10.13
C PHE A 95 7.75 10.96 -10.25
N ARG A 96 6.54 10.41 -10.03
CA ARG A 96 6.28 8.95 -10.01
C ARG A 96 5.24 8.46 -11.02
N GLU A 97 4.72 9.35 -11.86
CA GLU A 97 3.58 9.04 -12.74
C GLU A 97 3.90 7.95 -13.78
N ASP A 98 5.16 7.87 -14.23
CA ASP A 98 5.62 6.92 -15.25
C ASP A 98 6.22 5.62 -14.66
N MET A 99 6.04 5.36 -13.36
CA MET A 99 6.70 4.23 -12.70
C MET A 99 5.97 2.91 -12.96
N ASN A 100 6.71 1.90 -13.44
CA ASN A 100 6.18 0.55 -13.64
C ASN A 100 5.68 -0.05 -12.30
N PRO A 101 4.43 -0.57 -12.24
CA PRO A 101 3.87 -1.20 -11.05
C PRO A 101 4.70 -2.37 -10.50
N GLN A 102 5.39 -3.13 -11.36
CA GLN A 102 6.27 -4.23 -10.95
C GLN A 102 7.48 -3.74 -10.16
N ILE A 103 8.11 -2.65 -10.60
CA ILE A 103 9.22 -2.01 -9.88
C ILE A 103 8.73 -1.55 -8.50
N ARG A 104 7.56 -0.91 -8.46
CA ARG A 104 6.97 -0.47 -7.18
C ARG A 104 6.76 -1.65 -6.22
N ASP A 105 6.28 -2.79 -6.70
CA ASP A 105 6.10 -3.99 -5.88
C ASP A 105 7.44 -4.57 -5.39
N GLN A 106 8.45 -4.64 -6.25
CA GLN A 106 9.79 -5.08 -5.87
C GLN A 106 10.41 -4.20 -4.78
N PHE A 107 10.22 -2.88 -4.86
CA PHE A 107 10.66 -1.97 -3.80
C PHE A 107 9.82 -2.10 -2.52
N ALA A 108 8.53 -2.44 -2.61
CA ALA A 108 7.68 -2.71 -1.45
C ALA A 108 8.10 -3.98 -0.72
N THR A 109 8.24 -5.07 -1.45
CA THR A 109 8.62 -6.39 -0.93
C THR A 109 10.03 -6.41 -0.34
N THR A 110 10.96 -5.62 -0.88
CA THR A 110 12.31 -5.49 -0.33
C THR A 110 12.43 -4.42 0.77
N GLY A 111 11.37 -3.66 1.06
CA GLY A 111 11.38 -2.64 2.12
C GLY A 111 12.02 -1.29 1.73
N LEU A 112 12.32 -1.09 0.44
CA LEU A 112 12.95 0.12 -0.10
C LEU A 112 11.95 1.16 -0.64
N MET A 113 10.65 1.01 -0.43
CA MET A 113 9.65 2.01 -0.85
C MET A 113 9.93 3.44 -0.37
N HIS A 114 10.58 3.57 0.77
CA HIS A 114 10.99 4.87 1.33
C HIS A 114 12.10 5.57 0.53
N ILE A 115 12.79 4.87 -0.37
CA ILE A 115 13.78 5.42 -1.32
C ILE A 115 13.08 5.98 -2.56
N LEU A 116 12.03 5.34 -3.07
CA LEU A 116 11.25 5.86 -4.21
C LEU A 116 10.45 7.12 -3.86
N ALA A 117 10.27 7.37 -2.58
CA ALA A 117 9.63 8.57 -2.07
C ALA A 117 10.65 9.59 -1.56
N VAL A 118 10.48 10.86 -1.96
CA VAL A 118 11.21 11.97 -1.32
C VAL A 118 10.87 11.95 0.17
N SER A 119 11.86 11.56 0.96
CA SER A 119 11.72 11.16 2.36
C SER A 119 12.75 11.86 3.24
N GLY A 120 12.74 11.58 4.55
CA GLY A 120 13.73 12.14 5.48
C GLY A 120 15.17 11.84 5.10
N LEU A 121 15.44 10.69 4.46
CA LEU A 121 16.77 10.38 3.93
C LEU A 121 17.21 11.40 2.88
N HIS A 122 16.34 11.73 1.92
CA HIS A 122 16.62 12.72 0.88
C HIS A 122 16.90 14.10 1.49
N ILE A 123 16.04 14.54 2.43
CA ILE A 123 16.24 15.82 3.12
C ILE A 123 17.55 15.82 3.93
N GLY A 124 17.90 14.70 4.57
CA GLY A 124 19.18 14.51 5.25
C GLY A 124 20.38 14.61 4.31
N ILE A 125 20.31 14.00 3.12
CA ILE A 125 21.36 14.09 2.10
C ILE A 125 21.52 15.53 1.61
N ILE A 126 20.41 16.21 1.28
CA ILE A 126 20.44 17.63 0.88
C ILE A 126 21.06 18.50 1.98
N TYR A 127 20.68 18.27 3.23
CA TYR A 127 21.30 18.94 4.38
C TYR A 127 22.81 18.71 4.42
N LEU A 128 23.29 17.47 4.21
CA LEU A 128 24.72 17.14 4.21
C LEU A 128 25.46 17.80 3.04
N ILE A 129 24.90 17.78 1.83
CA ILE A 129 25.49 18.42 0.64
C ILE A 129 25.62 19.93 0.87
N LEU A 130 24.54 20.61 1.27
CA LEU A 130 24.56 22.05 1.55
C LEU A 130 25.51 22.38 2.69
N SER A 131 25.50 21.59 3.77
CA SER A 131 26.42 21.77 4.89
C SER A 131 27.87 21.61 4.45
N PHE A 132 28.19 20.64 3.59
CA PHE A 132 29.54 20.42 3.08
C PHE A 132 30.02 21.58 2.20
N LEU A 133 29.21 22.04 1.25
CA LEU A 133 29.54 23.16 0.35
C LEU A 133 29.84 24.44 1.14
N ILE A 134 29.07 24.69 2.20
CA ILE A 134 29.18 25.90 3.01
C ILE A 134 30.20 25.71 4.16
N SER A 135 30.58 24.46 4.48
CA SER A 135 31.50 24.13 5.58
C SER A 135 32.88 24.76 5.44
N ARG A 136 33.28 25.19 4.22
CA ARG A 136 34.55 25.89 3.99
C ARG A 136 34.58 27.27 4.66
N TRP A 137 33.43 27.83 5.05
CA TRP A 137 33.31 29.10 5.77
C TRP A 137 33.30 28.94 7.30
N LYS A 138 34.08 28.01 7.88
CA LYS A 138 34.14 27.82 9.34
C LYS A 138 34.71 29.08 10.00
N THR A 139 33.87 29.84 10.69
CA THR A 139 34.30 31.03 11.45
C THR A 139 33.51 31.10 12.76
N ALA A 140 34.14 31.57 13.85
CA ALA A 140 33.49 31.82 15.14
C ALA A 140 32.44 32.97 15.10
N ASN A 141 32.33 33.67 13.97
CA ASN A 141 31.45 34.81 13.79
C ASN A 141 29.97 34.37 13.76
N ARG A 142 29.17 34.94 14.67
CA ARG A 142 27.72 34.72 14.79
C ARG A 142 26.97 35.05 13.50
N LEU A 143 27.39 36.08 12.76
CA LEU A 143 26.75 36.46 11.50
C LEU A 143 26.90 35.35 10.46
N ILE A 144 28.11 34.80 10.31
CA ILE A 144 28.39 33.71 9.36
C ILE A 144 27.59 32.46 9.75
N ARG A 145 27.49 32.12 11.04
CA ARG A 145 26.65 30.98 11.47
C ARG A 145 25.17 31.19 11.12
N ASN A 146 24.65 32.40 11.32
CA ASN A 146 23.26 32.72 10.99
C ASN A 146 23.00 32.68 9.48
N THR A 147 23.94 33.17 8.66
CA THR A 147 23.80 33.07 7.19
C THR A 147 23.86 31.61 6.73
N GLN A 148 24.74 30.79 7.29
CA GLN A 148 24.77 29.35 7.03
C GLN A 148 23.43 28.68 7.33
N PHE A 149 22.84 29.00 8.49
CA PHE A 149 21.50 28.52 8.87
C PHE A 149 20.45 28.91 7.83
N ILE A 150 20.38 30.19 7.44
CA ILE A 150 19.39 30.70 6.48
C ILE A 150 19.56 30.03 5.12
N VAL A 151 20.79 29.94 4.61
CA VAL A 151 21.07 29.33 3.29
C VAL A 151 20.68 27.86 3.27
N ILE A 152 21.03 27.09 4.30
CA ILE A 152 20.65 25.68 4.40
C ILE A 152 19.14 25.53 4.49
N LEU A 153 18.47 26.36 5.30
CA LEU A 153 17.02 26.32 5.46
C LEU A 153 16.30 26.63 4.14
N ILE A 154 16.72 27.69 3.44
CA ILE A 154 16.19 28.04 2.11
C ILE A 154 16.46 26.92 1.11
N GLY A 155 17.65 26.32 1.11
CA GLY A 155 17.98 25.22 0.21
C GLY A 155 17.11 23.97 0.45
N ILE A 156 16.89 23.60 1.71
CA ILE A 156 16.02 22.47 2.08
C ILE A 156 14.58 22.73 1.64
N TRP A 157 13.99 23.86 2.03
CA TRP A 157 12.61 24.17 1.68
C TRP A 157 12.43 24.41 0.17
N GLY A 158 13.44 25.00 -0.49
CA GLY A 158 13.49 25.10 -1.95
C GLY A 158 13.44 23.74 -2.63
N TYR A 159 14.20 22.76 -2.15
CA TYR A 159 14.13 21.37 -2.64
C TYR A 159 12.78 20.71 -2.36
N ILE A 160 12.21 20.88 -1.16
CA ILE A 160 10.89 20.35 -0.81
C ILE A 160 9.82 20.90 -1.76
N LEU A 161 9.81 22.21 -1.98
CA LEU A 161 8.86 22.83 -2.90
C LEU A 161 9.10 22.36 -4.34
N LEU A 162 10.36 22.27 -4.79
CA LEU A 162 10.73 21.79 -6.13
C LEU A 162 10.25 20.36 -6.40
N THR A 163 10.21 19.50 -5.38
CA THR A 163 9.72 18.12 -5.49
C THR A 163 8.20 17.99 -5.40
N GLY A 164 7.46 19.11 -5.34
CA GLY A 164 6.00 19.12 -5.21
C GLY A 164 5.51 19.03 -3.76
N ALA A 165 6.38 19.31 -2.78
CA ALA A 165 6.10 19.29 -1.34
C ALA A 165 5.38 18.01 -0.85
N PRO A 166 5.90 16.81 -1.16
CA PRO A 166 5.26 15.57 -0.71
C PRO A 166 5.21 15.53 0.83
N PRO A 167 4.14 14.99 1.44
CA PRO A 167 3.94 15.06 2.89
C PRO A 167 5.14 14.54 3.71
N SER A 168 5.78 13.47 3.26
CA SER A 168 7.00 12.91 3.88
C SER A 168 8.17 13.90 3.91
N ALA A 169 8.37 14.66 2.83
CA ALA A 169 9.44 15.66 2.74
C ALA A 169 9.13 16.88 3.61
N VAL A 170 7.88 17.33 3.66
CA VAL A 170 7.44 18.43 4.54
C VAL A 170 7.67 18.07 6.01
N ARG A 171 7.27 16.86 6.44
CA ARG A 171 7.53 16.37 7.82
C ARG A 171 9.02 16.39 8.17
N ALA A 172 9.85 15.87 7.27
CA ALA A 172 11.30 15.89 7.45
C ALA A 172 11.88 17.31 7.44
N GLY A 173 11.39 18.19 6.58
CA GLY A 173 11.78 19.61 6.53
C GLY A 173 11.47 20.35 7.83
N ILE A 174 10.31 20.10 8.44
CA ILE A 174 9.93 20.65 9.75
C ILE A 174 10.89 20.12 10.83
N LEU A 175 11.12 18.80 10.90
CA LEU A 175 12.05 18.22 11.86
C LEU A 175 13.47 18.78 11.70
N CYS A 176 13.98 18.89 10.46
CA CYS A 176 15.26 19.52 10.16
C CYS A 176 15.28 20.99 10.59
N THR A 177 14.17 21.72 10.41
CA THR A 177 14.06 23.12 10.85
C THR A 177 14.23 23.23 12.37
N PHE A 178 13.57 22.38 13.16
CA PHE A 178 13.78 22.33 14.62
C PHE A 178 15.24 22.05 15.01
N ILE A 179 15.87 21.08 14.36
CA ILE A 179 17.28 20.72 14.60
C ILE A 179 18.21 21.89 14.25
N LEU A 180 17.96 22.57 13.13
CA LEU A 180 18.74 23.72 12.66
C LEU A 180 18.60 24.92 13.60
N ILE A 181 17.38 25.21 14.08
CA ILE A 181 17.12 26.28 15.06
C ILE A 181 17.89 26.00 16.35
N ALA A 182 17.81 24.77 16.87
CA ALA A 182 18.55 24.36 18.06
C ALA A 182 20.07 24.55 17.92
N LYS A 183 20.64 24.13 16.79
CA LYS A 183 22.07 24.32 16.48
C LYS A 183 22.45 25.79 16.40
N SER A 184 21.61 26.63 15.78
CA SER A 184 21.84 28.08 15.65
C SER A 184 21.87 28.79 17.02
N LEU A 185 20.97 28.37 17.93
CA LEU A 185 20.89 28.86 19.30
C LEU A 185 21.98 28.30 20.24
N LEU A 186 22.90 27.46 19.74
CA LEU A 186 23.94 26.78 20.53
C LEU A 186 23.38 25.96 21.71
N ARG A 187 22.13 25.49 21.60
CA ARG A 187 21.50 24.66 22.63
C ARG A 187 21.72 23.19 22.33
N ARG A 188 22.01 22.40 23.36
CA ARG A 188 21.90 20.93 23.29
C ARG A 188 20.41 20.62 23.19
N SER A 189 19.91 20.37 21.98
CA SER A 189 18.53 19.95 21.80
C SER A 189 18.39 18.47 22.04
N ASN A 190 17.43 18.11 22.88
CA ASN A 190 16.94 16.75 22.95
C ASN A 190 16.16 16.44 21.65
N ILE A 191 16.63 15.45 20.89
CA ILE A 191 16.03 15.05 19.61
C ILE A 191 14.57 14.60 19.79
N TYR A 192 14.21 14.01 20.93
CA TYR A 192 12.83 13.64 21.26
C TYR A 192 11.92 14.88 21.34
N ASN A 193 12.40 15.98 21.91
CA ASN A 193 11.64 17.24 21.97
C ASN A 193 11.48 17.87 20.58
N SER A 194 12.50 17.76 19.72
CA SER A 194 12.39 18.20 18.32
C SER A 194 11.37 17.38 17.55
N LEU A 195 11.34 16.06 17.76
CA LEU A 195 10.35 15.17 17.17
C LEU A 195 8.93 15.47 17.66
N ALA A 196 8.74 15.61 18.98
CA ALA A 196 7.45 15.96 19.57
C ALA A 196 6.96 17.35 19.12
N GLY A 197 7.86 18.34 19.06
CA GLY A 197 7.54 19.68 18.56
C GLY A 197 7.11 19.68 17.09
N ALA A 198 7.80 18.90 16.24
CA ALA A 198 7.41 18.72 14.85
C ALA A 198 6.04 18.04 14.70
N ALA A 199 5.78 16.98 15.48
CA ALA A 199 4.48 16.30 15.50
C ALA A 199 3.36 17.25 15.94
N LEU A 200 3.57 17.98 17.03
CA LEU A 200 2.59 18.92 17.58
C LEU A 200 2.26 20.02 16.57
N LEU A 201 3.25 20.63 15.92
CA LEU A 201 3.03 21.68 14.92
C LEU A 201 2.18 21.17 13.76
N LEU A 202 2.48 19.97 13.26
CA LEU A 202 1.71 19.34 12.18
C LEU A 202 0.27 19.01 12.61
N LEU A 203 0.07 18.50 13.82
CA LEU A 203 -1.26 18.17 14.33
C LEU A 203 -2.10 19.41 14.64
N LEU A 204 -1.47 20.52 15.05
CA LEU A 204 -2.14 21.82 15.17
C LEU A 204 -2.59 22.36 13.80
N TYR A 205 -1.81 22.11 12.74
CA TYR A 205 -2.20 22.48 11.38
C TYR A 205 -3.34 21.59 10.85
N ASN A 206 -3.24 20.28 11.05
CA ASN A 206 -4.29 19.33 10.66
C ASN A 206 -4.33 18.12 11.60
N PRO A 207 -5.35 18.00 12.49
CA PRO A 207 -5.45 16.90 13.43
C PRO A 207 -5.70 15.55 12.74
N ASN A 208 -6.26 15.53 11.52
CA ASN A 208 -6.50 14.28 10.79
C ASN A 208 -5.19 13.59 10.37
N LEU A 209 -4.04 14.27 10.44
CA LEU A 209 -2.72 13.65 10.23
C LEU A 209 -2.43 12.53 11.24
N LEU A 210 -3.11 12.50 12.40
CA LEU A 210 -2.99 11.39 13.34
C LEU A 210 -3.43 10.05 12.72
N TYR A 211 -4.39 10.09 11.79
CA TYR A 211 -4.89 8.91 11.06
C TYR A 211 -4.17 8.70 9.72
N ASP A 212 -3.24 9.58 9.34
CA ASP A 212 -2.41 9.38 8.15
C ASP A 212 -1.36 8.31 8.43
N ILE A 213 -1.45 7.20 7.71
CA ILE A 213 -0.48 6.09 7.77
C ILE A 213 0.94 6.58 7.50
N GLY A 214 1.11 7.52 6.57
CA GLY A 214 2.41 8.08 6.25
C GLY A 214 3.02 8.83 7.43
N PHE A 215 2.20 9.58 8.17
CA PHE A 215 2.59 10.28 9.39
C PHE A 215 2.97 9.29 10.48
N GLN A 216 2.12 8.30 10.77
CA GLN A 216 2.39 7.26 11.77
C GLN A 216 3.70 6.52 11.50
N LEU A 217 3.91 6.05 10.27
CA LEU A 217 5.13 5.35 9.87
C LEU A 217 6.37 6.26 9.94
N SER A 218 6.25 7.51 9.49
CA SER A 218 7.38 8.47 9.50
C SER A 218 7.85 8.78 10.91
N PHE A 219 6.93 9.08 11.84
CA PHE A 219 7.28 9.41 13.21
C PHE A 219 7.72 8.17 14.01
N SER A 220 7.07 7.01 13.78
CA SER A 220 7.47 5.75 14.41
C SER A 220 8.86 5.31 13.96
N ALA A 221 9.19 5.42 12.66
CA ALA A 221 10.51 5.09 12.16
C ALA A 221 11.60 5.97 12.78
N VAL A 222 11.40 7.30 12.82
CA VAL A 222 12.39 8.22 13.40
C VAL A 222 12.55 7.99 14.90
N TRP A 223 11.44 7.83 15.63
CA TRP A 223 11.49 7.49 17.06
C TRP A 223 12.20 6.15 17.31
N GLY A 224 11.89 5.13 16.51
CA GLY A 224 12.51 3.81 16.59
C GLY A 224 14.00 3.86 16.33
N ILE A 225 14.45 4.62 15.32
CA ILE A 225 15.87 4.86 15.06
C ILE A 225 16.52 5.53 16.28
N ILE A 226 15.94 6.60 16.81
CA ILE A 226 16.53 7.33 17.95
C ILE A 226 16.67 6.41 19.18
N TYR A 227 15.66 5.59 19.47
CA TYR A 227 15.64 4.77 20.68
C TYR A 227 16.34 3.41 20.53
N PHE A 228 15.97 2.61 19.52
CA PHE A 228 16.46 1.24 19.38
C PHE A 228 17.85 1.15 18.74
N GLN A 229 18.26 2.12 17.91
CA GLN A 229 19.54 2.02 17.20
C GLN A 229 20.71 1.89 18.16
N GLU A 230 20.77 2.72 19.21
CA GLU A 230 21.87 2.68 20.19
C GLU A 230 21.92 1.33 20.91
N ILE A 231 20.75 0.78 21.27
CA ILE A 231 20.63 -0.52 21.93
C ILE A 231 21.16 -1.64 21.02
N ILE A 232 20.68 -1.69 19.78
CA ILE A 232 21.03 -2.74 18.81
C ILE A 232 22.49 -2.63 18.39
N PHE A 233 22.97 -1.41 18.15
CA PHE A 233 24.34 -1.18 17.73
C PHE A 233 25.33 -1.74 18.76
N ASN A 234 25.02 -1.63 20.06
CA ASN A 234 25.85 -2.15 21.15
C ASN A 234 25.82 -3.68 21.30
N TRP A 235 24.96 -4.41 20.58
CA TRP A 235 24.97 -5.89 20.59
C TRP A 235 26.21 -6.48 19.93
N TRP A 236 26.83 -5.74 19.00
CA TRP A 236 28.01 -6.20 18.30
C TRP A 236 28.95 -5.02 18.00
N ALA A 237 30.20 -5.14 18.41
CA ALA A 237 31.25 -4.15 18.17
C ALA A 237 32.30 -4.73 17.20
N PRO A 238 32.05 -4.69 15.88
CA PRO A 238 33.01 -5.18 14.90
C PRO A 238 34.29 -4.33 14.89
N ASN A 239 35.44 -5.01 14.83
CA ASN A 239 36.77 -4.38 14.89
C ASN A 239 37.20 -3.70 13.58
N SER A 240 36.59 -4.07 12.44
CA SER A 240 36.95 -3.51 11.13
C SER A 240 36.10 -2.27 10.80
N HIS A 241 36.68 -1.31 10.08
CA HIS A 241 35.96 -0.11 9.64
C HIS A 241 34.73 -0.46 8.79
N LEU A 242 34.88 -1.43 7.87
CA LEU A 242 33.79 -1.91 7.03
C LEU A 242 32.70 -2.59 7.87
N GLY A 243 33.07 -3.45 8.83
CA GLY A 243 32.12 -4.10 9.73
C GLY A 243 31.35 -3.10 10.59
N HIS A 244 32.02 -2.08 11.12
CA HIS A 244 31.37 -1.01 11.88
C HIS A 244 30.40 -0.20 11.01
N TYR A 245 30.77 0.09 9.77
CA TYR A 245 29.90 0.80 8.83
C TYR A 245 28.67 -0.02 8.44
N THR A 246 28.84 -1.29 8.05
CA THR A 246 27.72 -2.17 7.68
C THR A 246 26.81 -2.42 8.88
N TRP A 247 27.36 -2.68 10.06
CA TRP A 247 26.56 -2.86 11.28
C TRP A 247 25.78 -1.60 11.66
N LYS A 248 26.35 -0.41 11.47
CA LYS A 248 25.64 0.85 11.69
C LYS A 248 24.43 1.00 10.76
N LEU A 249 24.56 0.63 9.49
CA LEU A 249 23.44 0.65 8.55
C LEU A 249 22.38 -0.39 8.92
N THR A 250 22.80 -1.64 9.18
CA THR A 250 21.90 -2.74 9.55
C THR A 250 21.14 -2.43 10.85
N SER A 251 21.83 -1.98 11.90
CA SER A 251 21.20 -1.60 13.18
C SER A 251 20.20 -0.45 13.01
N THR A 252 20.49 0.54 12.15
CA THR A 252 19.54 1.61 11.81
C THR A 252 18.28 1.05 11.14
N SER A 253 18.44 0.16 10.16
CA SER A 253 17.33 -0.49 9.48
C SER A 253 16.49 -1.33 10.45
N ILE A 254 17.13 -2.12 11.32
CA ILE A 254 16.43 -2.95 12.32
C ILE A 254 15.67 -2.05 13.30
N ALA A 255 16.29 -0.98 13.78
CA ALA A 255 15.67 -0.03 14.71
C ALA A 255 14.40 0.62 14.11
N ALA A 256 14.48 1.07 12.85
CA ALA A 256 13.31 1.59 12.14
C ALA A 256 12.24 0.52 11.99
N GLN A 257 12.63 -0.70 11.59
CA GLN A 257 11.71 -1.79 11.30
C GLN A 257 10.98 -2.29 12.56
N ILE A 258 11.64 -2.38 13.72
CA ILE A 258 10.99 -2.76 14.98
C ILE A 258 9.81 -1.82 15.30
N ALA A 259 10.00 -0.52 15.09
CA ALA A 259 8.97 0.47 15.38
C ALA A 259 7.87 0.53 14.31
N THR A 260 8.16 0.24 13.04
CA THR A 260 7.18 0.32 11.95
C THR A 260 6.47 -1.00 11.66
N THR A 261 7.06 -2.15 11.99
CA THR A 261 6.52 -3.48 11.68
C THR A 261 5.08 -3.69 12.15
N PRO A 262 4.68 -3.32 13.38
CA PRO A 262 3.29 -3.51 13.82
C PRO A 262 2.29 -2.78 12.90
N LEU A 263 2.62 -1.56 12.50
CA LEU A 263 1.80 -0.76 11.58
C LEU A 263 1.81 -1.35 10.17
N CYS A 264 2.97 -1.81 9.69
CA CYS A 264 3.08 -2.40 8.35
C CYS A 264 2.27 -3.70 8.23
N ILE A 265 2.33 -4.58 9.23
CA ILE A 265 1.55 -5.82 9.24
C ILE A 265 0.05 -5.52 9.35
N TYR A 266 -0.34 -4.58 10.22
CA TYR A 266 -1.74 -4.24 10.42
C TYR A 266 -2.39 -3.61 9.17
N TYR A 267 -1.69 -2.69 8.49
CA TYR A 267 -2.28 -1.94 7.37
C TYR A 267 -1.96 -2.49 5.98
N PHE A 268 -0.78 -3.08 5.79
CA PHE A 268 -0.34 -3.56 4.47
C PHE A 268 -0.28 -5.07 4.39
N HIS A 269 -0.50 -5.77 5.50
CA HIS A 269 -0.39 -7.22 5.59
C HIS A 269 0.94 -7.75 5.06
N GLN A 270 2.00 -6.98 5.28
CA GLN A 270 3.30 -7.22 4.69
C GLN A 270 4.43 -6.84 5.65
N LEU A 271 5.42 -7.72 5.74
CA LEU A 271 6.69 -7.53 6.39
C LEU A 271 7.82 -7.81 5.39
N PRO A 272 8.54 -6.78 4.92
CA PRO A 272 9.71 -7.00 4.07
C PRO A 272 10.79 -7.78 4.84
N VAL A 273 10.98 -9.08 4.57
CA VAL A 273 11.89 -9.94 5.37
C VAL A 273 13.36 -9.53 5.18
N TYR A 274 13.73 -9.16 3.96
CA TYR A 274 15.10 -8.80 3.58
C TYR A 274 15.39 -7.29 3.64
N PHE A 275 14.61 -6.53 4.41
CA PHE A 275 14.78 -5.07 4.57
C PHE A 275 16.19 -4.65 4.98
N TRP A 276 16.87 -5.48 5.76
CA TRP A 276 18.21 -5.21 6.27
C TRP A 276 19.26 -5.35 5.16
N LEU A 277 19.13 -6.35 4.29
CA LEU A 277 20.02 -6.58 3.17
C LEU A 277 19.81 -5.54 2.06
N SER A 278 18.54 -5.26 1.75
CA SER A 278 18.20 -4.20 0.79
C SER A 278 18.65 -2.83 1.31
N GLY A 279 18.52 -2.57 2.61
CA GLY A 279 19.01 -1.36 3.27
C GLY A 279 20.53 -1.18 3.16
N LEU A 280 21.32 -2.25 3.27
CA LEU A 280 22.79 -2.20 3.11
C LEU A 280 23.23 -1.70 1.73
N ILE A 281 22.41 -1.91 0.71
CA ILE A 281 22.69 -1.50 -0.67
C ILE A 281 22.00 -0.16 -0.96
N GLY A 282 20.70 -0.06 -0.68
CA GLY A 282 19.91 1.13 -0.97
C GLY A 282 20.40 2.39 -0.24
N LEU A 283 20.78 2.30 1.04
CA LEU A 283 21.19 3.47 1.81
C LEU A 283 22.50 4.11 1.30
N PRO A 284 23.55 3.36 0.95
CA PRO A 284 24.74 3.93 0.32
C PRO A 284 24.53 4.45 -1.10
N LEU A 285 23.69 3.79 -1.90
CA LEU A 285 23.47 4.18 -3.29
C LEU A 285 22.57 5.42 -3.42
N ALA A 286 21.61 5.63 -2.51
CA ALA A 286 20.68 6.76 -2.58
C ALA A 286 21.38 8.14 -2.57
N PRO A 287 22.37 8.43 -1.70
CA PRO A 287 23.16 9.66 -1.78
C PRO A 287 23.90 9.85 -3.10
N ILE A 288 24.41 8.75 -3.69
CA ILE A 288 25.12 8.79 -4.97
C ILE A 288 24.14 9.17 -6.07
N ILE A 289 22.98 8.49 -6.17
CA ILE A 289 21.94 8.76 -7.17
C ILE A 289 21.41 10.19 -7.02
N LEU A 290 21.05 10.59 -5.80
CA LEU A 290 20.52 11.94 -5.54
C LEU A 290 21.55 13.02 -5.83
N GLY A 291 22.78 12.86 -5.34
CA GLY A 291 23.85 13.83 -5.51
C GLY A 291 24.27 14.00 -6.98
N THR A 292 24.49 12.88 -7.69
CA THR A 292 24.84 12.91 -9.11
C THR A 292 23.67 13.36 -9.99
N GLY A 293 22.43 13.01 -9.65
CA GLY A 293 21.23 13.49 -10.34
C GLY A 293 21.05 15.01 -10.24
N ILE A 294 21.25 15.58 -9.05
CA ILE A 294 21.24 17.04 -8.86
C ILE A 294 22.38 17.70 -9.63
N LEU A 295 23.58 17.13 -9.56
CA LEU A 295 24.74 17.65 -10.29
C LEU A 295 24.53 17.58 -11.80
N PHE A 296 23.89 16.53 -12.30
CA PHE A 296 23.50 16.39 -13.70
C PHE A 296 22.55 17.51 -14.11
N LEU A 297 21.50 17.79 -13.32
CA LEU A 297 20.55 18.87 -13.63
C LEU A 297 21.20 20.26 -13.63
N ILE A 298 22.25 20.48 -12.82
CA ILE A 298 22.98 21.75 -12.81
C ILE A 298 23.92 21.85 -14.02
N THR A 299 24.59 20.76 -14.38
CA THR A 299 25.67 20.76 -15.37
C THR A 299 25.21 20.48 -16.80
N SER A 300 24.06 19.84 -17.00
CA SER A 300 23.53 19.49 -18.32
C SER A 300 23.26 20.72 -19.19
N PHE A 301 22.97 21.86 -18.58
CA PHE A 301 22.78 23.14 -19.27
C PHE A 301 24.09 23.84 -19.67
N ILE A 302 25.21 23.46 -19.04
CA ILE A 302 26.46 24.23 -19.09
C ILE A 302 27.54 23.48 -19.88
N TYR A 303 27.66 22.15 -19.69
CA TYR A 303 28.77 21.38 -20.26
C TYR A 303 28.40 19.92 -20.55
N THR A 304 28.12 19.63 -21.83
CA THR A 304 27.64 18.32 -22.32
C THR A 304 28.53 17.13 -21.96
N PRO A 305 29.88 17.19 -22.02
CA PRO A 305 30.72 16.04 -21.70
C PRO A 305 30.60 15.58 -20.23
N LEU A 306 30.52 16.53 -19.29
CA LEU A 306 30.30 16.20 -17.87
C LEU A 306 28.90 15.62 -17.65
N GLY A 307 27.89 16.13 -18.36
CA GLY A 307 26.55 15.55 -18.37
C GLY A 307 26.55 14.07 -18.76
N LYS A 308 27.28 13.69 -19.83
CA LYS A 308 27.41 12.30 -20.26
C LYS A 308 28.14 11.42 -19.22
N LEU A 309 29.19 11.94 -18.58
CA LEU A 309 29.90 11.20 -17.52
C LEU A 309 28.97 10.94 -16.32
N LEU A 310 28.23 11.96 -15.87
CA LEU A 310 27.27 11.83 -14.77
C LEU A 310 26.14 10.87 -15.12
N GLN A 311 25.62 10.93 -16.34
CA GLN A 311 24.63 9.99 -16.86
C GLN A 311 25.14 8.54 -16.78
N LEU A 312 26.39 8.28 -17.14
CA LEU A 312 27.00 6.94 -17.04
C LEU A 312 27.09 6.48 -15.58
N ILE A 313 27.53 7.35 -14.66
CA ILE A 313 27.59 7.04 -13.23
C ILE A 313 26.19 6.73 -12.68
N ILE A 314 25.19 7.53 -13.04
CA ILE A 314 23.80 7.33 -12.62
C ILE A 314 23.28 6.00 -13.15
N ASN A 315 23.45 5.71 -14.45
CA ASN A 315 23.00 4.45 -15.05
C ASN A 315 23.63 3.25 -14.36
N TYR A 316 24.95 3.25 -14.18
CA TYR A 316 25.64 2.16 -13.49
C TYR A 316 25.13 1.98 -12.06
N THR A 317 24.92 3.08 -11.32
CA THR A 317 24.43 3.03 -9.95
C THR A 317 23.00 2.49 -9.87
N LEU A 318 22.15 2.89 -10.82
CA LEU A 318 20.78 2.38 -10.94
C LEU A 318 20.77 0.91 -11.35
N ASP A 319 21.61 0.47 -12.28
CA ASP A 319 21.76 -0.94 -12.67
C ASP A 319 22.13 -1.82 -11.46
N VAL A 320 23.06 -1.35 -10.63
CA VAL A 320 23.44 -2.04 -9.38
C VAL A 320 22.25 -2.12 -8.43
N LEU A 321 21.51 -1.02 -8.26
CA LEU A 321 20.32 -0.99 -7.41
C LEU A 321 19.25 -1.98 -7.91
N PHE A 322 18.92 -1.94 -9.21
CA PHE A 322 17.92 -2.80 -9.83
C PHE A 322 18.27 -4.28 -9.71
N LYS A 323 19.48 -4.67 -10.14
CA LYS A 323 19.94 -6.06 -10.04
C LYS A 323 19.94 -6.55 -8.60
N SER A 324 20.34 -5.69 -7.65
CA SER A 324 20.32 -6.06 -6.23
C SER A 324 18.90 -6.31 -5.73
N ILE A 325 17.95 -5.44 -6.09
CA ILE A 325 16.55 -5.60 -5.68
C ILE A 325 15.94 -6.85 -6.32
N GLU A 326 16.22 -7.11 -7.59
CA GLU A 326 15.77 -8.30 -8.30
C GLU A 326 16.27 -9.58 -7.61
N ILE A 327 17.57 -9.65 -7.32
CA ILE A 327 18.19 -10.77 -6.59
C ILE A 327 17.56 -10.93 -5.21
N ILE A 328 17.40 -9.84 -4.44
CA ILE A 328 16.84 -9.92 -3.08
C ILE A 328 15.37 -10.34 -3.12
N SER A 329 14.61 -9.83 -4.09
CA SER A 329 13.18 -10.14 -4.23
C SER A 329 12.92 -11.60 -4.60
N SER A 330 13.89 -12.24 -5.26
CA SER A 330 13.84 -13.66 -5.64
C SER A 330 14.40 -14.61 -4.58
N LEU A 331 14.91 -14.11 -3.44
CA LEU A 331 15.41 -14.97 -2.37
C LEU A 331 14.30 -15.81 -1.73
N PRO A 332 14.59 -17.10 -1.42
CA PRO A 332 13.60 -18.01 -0.83
C PRO A 332 13.21 -17.54 0.56
N GLY A 333 11.92 -17.34 0.80
CA GLY A 333 11.39 -16.84 2.07
C GLY A 333 10.92 -15.39 2.04
N ASN A 334 11.13 -14.66 0.93
CA ASN A 334 10.52 -13.33 0.75
C ASN A 334 8.98 -13.38 0.86
N GLU A 335 8.38 -14.50 0.45
CA GLU A 335 6.95 -14.78 0.58
C GLU A 335 6.46 -14.93 2.03
N LEU A 336 7.33 -15.30 2.98
CA LEU A 336 6.93 -15.45 4.40
C LEU A 336 6.46 -14.13 5.00
N GLY A 337 6.94 -13.02 4.44
CA GLY A 337 6.55 -11.68 4.81
C GLY A 337 5.30 -11.17 4.10
N LYS A 338 4.75 -11.90 3.13
CA LYS A 338 3.51 -11.52 2.44
C LYS A 338 2.31 -12.11 3.18
N GLU A 339 1.19 -11.41 3.12
CA GLU A 339 -0.11 -11.88 3.63
C GLU A 339 -0.13 -12.20 5.12
N LEU A 340 0.69 -11.48 5.90
CA LEU A 340 0.63 -11.53 7.36
C LEU A 340 -0.55 -10.69 7.83
N TYR A 341 -1.60 -11.33 8.33
CA TYR A 341 -2.73 -10.64 8.90
C TYR A 341 -2.66 -10.61 10.41
N PHE A 342 -2.73 -9.41 10.98
CA PHE A 342 -3.04 -9.25 12.39
C PHE A 342 -4.36 -8.51 12.54
N ASN A 343 -5.28 -9.11 13.31
CA ASN A 343 -6.48 -8.42 13.72
C ASN A 343 -6.14 -7.27 14.70
N GLN A 344 -7.13 -6.46 15.04
CA GLN A 344 -6.94 -5.33 15.95
C GLN A 344 -6.40 -5.76 17.32
N LEU A 345 -6.81 -6.92 17.85
CA LEU A 345 -6.33 -7.44 19.13
C LEU A 345 -4.84 -7.83 19.06
N GLU A 346 -4.45 -8.63 18.07
CA GLU A 346 -3.05 -9.02 17.82
C GLU A 346 -2.15 -7.81 17.60
N PHE A 347 -2.62 -6.81 16.85
CA PHE A 347 -1.93 -5.54 16.69
C PHE A 347 -1.69 -4.85 18.05
N THR A 348 -2.73 -4.76 18.90
CA THR A 348 -2.58 -4.16 20.24
C THR A 348 -1.67 -4.98 21.16
N TYR A 349 -1.70 -6.31 21.04
CA TYR A 349 -0.80 -7.20 21.77
C TYR A 349 0.65 -6.99 21.38
N ILE A 350 0.95 -6.82 20.10
CA ILE A 350 2.32 -6.54 19.63
C ILE A 350 2.80 -5.18 20.11
N LEU A 351 1.94 -4.16 20.10
CA LEU A 351 2.28 -2.86 20.70
C LEU A 351 2.52 -3.00 22.21
N GLY A 352 1.73 -3.80 22.92
CA GLY A 352 1.92 -4.13 24.33
C GLY A 352 3.25 -4.83 24.61
N ILE A 353 3.61 -5.81 23.78
CA ILE A 353 4.91 -6.50 23.83
C ILE A 353 6.04 -5.48 23.67
N LEU A 354 5.99 -4.63 22.63
CA LEU A 354 7.01 -3.60 22.41
C LEU A 354 7.12 -2.65 23.60
N LEU A 355 5.99 -2.19 24.13
CA LEU A 355 5.94 -1.33 25.32
C LEU A 355 6.58 -2.01 26.53
N PHE A 356 6.28 -3.27 26.81
CA PHE A 356 6.88 -4.00 27.92
C PHE A 356 8.38 -4.25 27.72
N LEU A 357 8.83 -4.50 26.50
CA LEU A 357 10.26 -4.60 26.20
C LEU A 357 11.00 -3.26 26.42
N ILE A 358 10.37 -2.14 26.06
CA ILE A 358 10.87 -0.79 26.33
C ILE A 358 10.95 -0.55 27.85
N LEU A 359 9.86 -0.83 28.59
CA LEU A 359 9.83 -0.67 30.05
C LEU A 359 10.84 -1.59 30.75
N PHE A 360 11.05 -2.81 30.25
CA PHE A 360 12.14 -3.67 30.71
C PHE A 360 13.49 -3.00 30.49
N ASN A 361 13.74 -2.44 29.31
CA ASN A 361 15.01 -1.79 29.03
C ASN A 361 15.28 -0.58 29.96
N GLU A 362 14.27 0.22 30.24
CA GLU A 362 14.38 1.42 31.09
C GLU A 362 14.48 1.08 32.60
N THR A 363 13.67 0.14 33.08
CA THR A 363 13.56 -0.16 34.52
C THR A 363 14.41 -1.35 34.98
N LYS A 364 14.86 -2.19 34.03
CA LYS A 364 15.48 -3.51 34.26
C LYS A 364 14.64 -4.48 35.10
N ASN A 365 13.34 -4.20 35.27
CA ASN A 365 12.42 -5.06 36.01
C ASN A 365 11.95 -6.25 35.16
N LYS A 366 12.30 -7.48 35.58
CA LYS A 366 11.96 -8.72 34.89
C LYS A 366 10.46 -9.00 34.79
N THR A 367 9.61 -8.32 35.59
CA THR A 367 8.15 -8.44 35.48
C THR A 367 7.65 -8.08 34.08
N TRP A 368 8.26 -7.09 33.43
CA TRP A 368 7.87 -6.70 32.07
C TRP A 368 8.17 -7.78 31.03
N ILE A 369 9.26 -8.54 31.17
CA ILE A 369 9.54 -9.69 30.31
C ILE A 369 8.48 -10.77 30.51
N LYS A 370 8.10 -11.07 31.77
CA LYS A 370 7.06 -12.05 32.06
C LYS A 370 5.71 -11.66 31.44
N LEU A 371 5.34 -10.38 31.53
CA LEU A 371 4.13 -9.86 30.91
C LEU A 371 4.18 -9.90 29.38
N SER A 372 5.32 -9.55 28.78
CA SER A 372 5.54 -9.70 27.34
C SER A 372 5.37 -11.15 26.90
N PHE A 373 5.95 -12.10 27.63
CA PHE A 373 5.85 -13.52 27.34
C PHE A 373 4.41 -14.03 27.48
N LEU A 374 3.67 -13.58 28.50
CA LEU A 374 2.26 -13.90 28.67
C LEU A 374 1.41 -13.44 27.47
N ILE A 375 1.62 -12.21 26.98
CA ILE A 375 0.92 -11.72 25.80
C ILE A 375 1.29 -12.56 24.57
N THR A 376 2.56 -12.93 24.39
CA THR A 376 2.97 -13.83 23.30
C THR A 376 2.24 -15.17 23.36
N LEU A 377 2.08 -15.76 24.55
CA LEU A 377 1.30 -16.99 24.72
C LEU A 377 -0.18 -16.80 24.38
N LEU A 378 -0.77 -15.64 24.71
CA LEU A 378 -2.16 -15.33 24.33
C LEU A 378 -2.33 -15.22 22.81
N ILE A 379 -1.37 -14.64 22.10
CA ILE A 379 -1.38 -14.61 20.62
C ILE A 379 -1.35 -16.03 20.07
N ILE A 380 -0.39 -16.85 20.52
CA ILE A 380 -0.24 -18.24 20.05
C ILE A 380 -1.49 -19.07 20.38
N GLY A 381 -2.08 -18.87 21.55
CA GLY A 381 -3.29 -19.56 21.98
C GLY A 381 -4.54 -19.18 21.17
N ASN A 382 -4.66 -17.91 20.76
CA ASN A 382 -5.77 -17.42 19.93
C ASN A 382 -5.75 -18.03 18.51
N ASP A 383 -4.56 -18.31 17.99
CA ASP A 383 -4.38 -18.94 16.67
C ASP A 383 -4.90 -20.39 16.63
N SER A 384 -4.92 -21.06 17.79
CA SER A 384 -5.24 -22.49 17.90
C SER A 384 -6.76 -22.78 17.99
N THR A 385 -7.61 -21.75 18.05
CA THR A 385 -9.05 -21.91 18.39
C THR A 385 -10.04 -21.47 17.32
N LYS A 386 -9.60 -21.06 16.11
CA LYS A 386 -10.53 -20.83 15.01
C LYS A 386 -10.91 -22.16 14.35
N ASP A 387 -11.91 -22.83 14.90
CA ASP A 387 -12.58 -23.93 14.20
C ASP A 387 -13.26 -23.32 12.96
N GLN A 388 -12.61 -23.47 11.80
CA GLN A 388 -13.12 -22.90 10.56
C GLN A 388 -14.23 -23.82 10.05
N GLY A 389 -15.48 -23.39 10.26
CA GLY A 389 -16.61 -23.85 9.44
C GLY A 389 -16.36 -23.57 7.96
N THR A 390 -17.21 -24.10 7.09
CA THR A 390 -17.07 -23.86 5.65
C THR A 390 -17.61 -22.49 5.30
N ILE A 391 -16.78 -21.62 4.72
CA ILE A 391 -17.19 -20.27 4.31
C ILE A 391 -17.04 -20.14 2.80
N ILE A 392 -18.12 -19.78 2.11
CA ILE A 392 -18.12 -19.49 0.68
C ILE A 392 -18.34 -18.00 0.48
N THR A 393 -17.44 -17.32 -0.22
CA THR A 393 -17.51 -15.87 -0.44
C THR A 393 -17.55 -15.58 -1.93
N PHE A 394 -18.58 -14.85 -2.36
CA PHE A 394 -18.76 -14.32 -3.71
C PHE A 394 -18.39 -12.83 -3.69
N TYR A 395 -17.29 -12.45 -4.33
CA TYR A 395 -16.79 -11.07 -4.30
C TYR A 395 -17.45 -10.17 -5.33
N SER A 396 -17.51 -8.86 -5.04
CA SER A 396 -17.87 -7.84 -6.01
C SER A 396 -16.66 -7.45 -6.86
N SER A 397 -16.73 -7.79 -8.16
CA SER A 397 -15.75 -7.39 -9.18
C SER A 397 -16.45 -6.97 -10.47
N LYS A 398 -15.80 -6.15 -11.29
CA LYS A 398 -16.43 -5.54 -12.48
C LYS A 398 -16.46 -6.46 -13.71
N GLU A 399 -15.39 -7.22 -13.92
CA GLU A 399 -15.17 -7.95 -15.16
C GLU A 399 -15.05 -9.46 -14.94
N ASN A 400 -14.69 -9.88 -13.72
CA ASN A 400 -14.35 -11.25 -13.40
C ASN A 400 -15.12 -11.76 -12.20
N ILE A 401 -15.35 -13.07 -12.17
CA ILE A 401 -15.96 -13.77 -11.05
C ILE A 401 -14.83 -14.22 -10.15
N HIS A 402 -15.01 -14.01 -8.85
CA HIS A 402 -14.07 -14.44 -7.83
C HIS A 402 -14.89 -15.08 -6.70
N ILE A 403 -14.59 -16.34 -6.40
CA ILE A 403 -15.22 -17.08 -5.33
C ILE A 403 -14.12 -17.73 -4.48
N ASP A 404 -14.11 -17.47 -3.18
CA ASP A 404 -13.25 -18.19 -2.23
C ASP A 404 -14.10 -19.15 -1.38
N ILE A 405 -13.59 -20.36 -1.18
CA ILE A 405 -14.16 -21.38 -0.31
C ILE A 405 -13.11 -21.72 0.74
N PHE A 406 -13.35 -21.34 1.99
CA PHE A 406 -12.53 -21.69 3.14
C PHE A 406 -13.13 -22.93 3.81
N LYS A 407 -12.32 -23.97 4.02
CA LYS A 407 -12.73 -25.26 4.57
C LYS A 407 -11.55 -26.02 5.15
N LYS A 408 -11.81 -27.11 5.89
CA LYS A 408 -10.80 -27.91 6.59
C LYS A 408 -9.83 -28.62 5.63
N ALA A 409 -10.32 -29.14 4.50
CA ALA A 409 -9.47 -29.77 3.48
C ALA A 409 -8.52 -28.79 2.76
N GLY A 410 -8.68 -27.48 2.97
CA GLY A 410 -7.86 -26.42 2.39
C GLY A 410 -8.67 -25.45 1.52
N PRO A 411 -8.21 -24.20 1.37
CA PRO A 411 -8.96 -23.17 0.67
C PRO A 411 -8.93 -23.37 -0.85
N VAL A 412 -10.06 -23.11 -1.50
CA VAL A 412 -10.23 -23.22 -2.94
C VAL A 412 -10.71 -21.89 -3.49
N TYR A 413 -10.10 -21.44 -4.58
CA TYR A 413 -10.51 -20.24 -5.32
C TYR A 413 -11.03 -20.62 -6.69
N ILE A 414 -12.19 -20.10 -7.06
CA ILE A 414 -12.80 -20.27 -8.37
C ILE A 414 -12.86 -18.91 -9.07
N GLY A 415 -12.29 -18.84 -10.28
CA GLY A 415 -12.22 -17.60 -11.07
C GLY A 415 -12.64 -17.77 -12.53
N SER A 416 -13.16 -16.72 -13.14
CA SER A 416 -13.59 -16.73 -14.56
C SER A 416 -12.45 -16.83 -15.58
N ASP A 417 -11.24 -16.42 -15.23
CA ASP A 417 -10.06 -16.48 -16.10
C ASP A 417 -8.85 -17.04 -15.33
N SER A 418 -7.87 -17.59 -16.07
CA SER A 418 -6.51 -17.86 -15.58
C SER A 418 -5.72 -16.56 -15.37
N ILE A 419 -6.26 -15.60 -14.62
CA ILE A 419 -5.61 -14.31 -14.40
C ILE A 419 -4.39 -14.53 -13.51
N PRO A 420 -3.17 -14.22 -13.98
CA PRO A 420 -2.02 -14.07 -13.09
C PRO A 420 -2.32 -12.92 -12.13
N ASP A 421 -2.01 -13.08 -10.84
CA ASP A 421 -2.17 -12.07 -9.76
C ASP A 421 -1.75 -10.67 -10.24
N ASN A 422 -2.67 -9.93 -10.86
CA ASN A 422 -2.50 -8.50 -11.05
C ASN A 422 -2.83 -7.85 -9.70
N GLN A 423 -2.22 -6.69 -9.44
CA GLN A 423 -2.37 -6.02 -8.15
C GLN A 423 -3.86 -5.78 -7.79
N GLU A 424 -4.73 -5.51 -8.77
CA GLU A 424 -6.16 -5.30 -8.54
C GLU A 424 -6.91 -6.55 -8.04
N SER A 425 -6.58 -7.73 -8.56
CA SER A 425 -7.17 -9.00 -8.07
C SER A 425 -6.70 -9.29 -6.65
N TYR A 426 -5.41 -9.10 -6.37
CA TYR A 426 -4.87 -9.28 -5.02
C TYR A 426 -5.60 -8.41 -3.99
N TYR A 427 -5.81 -7.11 -4.23
CA TYR A 427 -6.53 -6.25 -3.29
C TYR A 427 -8.02 -6.58 -3.14
N THR A 428 -8.60 -7.37 -4.05
CA THR A 428 -10.02 -7.74 -4.01
C THR A 428 -10.29 -8.79 -2.92
N TYR A 429 -9.43 -9.80 -2.79
CA TYR A 429 -9.61 -10.92 -1.87
C TYR A 429 -8.53 -11.05 -0.78
N SER A 430 -7.36 -10.42 -0.92
CA SER A 430 -6.24 -10.63 0.00
C SER A 430 -6.59 -10.33 1.45
N GLY A 431 -7.28 -9.21 1.73
CA GLY A 431 -7.68 -8.86 3.09
C GLY A 431 -8.58 -9.92 3.74
N TRP A 432 -9.49 -10.51 2.96
CA TRP A 432 -10.40 -11.54 3.44
C TRP A 432 -9.70 -12.90 3.63
N ARG A 433 -8.88 -13.31 2.67
CA ARG A 433 -8.04 -14.51 2.82
C ARG A 433 -7.12 -14.41 4.02
N ALA A 434 -6.49 -13.25 4.20
CA ALA A 434 -5.59 -13.01 5.32
C ALA A 434 -6.36 -13.00 6.65
N PHE A 435 -7.60 -12.48 6.71
CA PHE A 435 -8.48 -12.62 7.88
C PHE A 435 -8.80 -14.09 8.24
N HIS A 436 -8.96 -14.93 7.22
CA HIS A 436 -9.07 -16.39 7.35
C HIS A 436 -7.72 -17.12 7.43
N GLN A 437 -6.62 -16.39 7.64
CA GLN A 437 -5.24 -16.91 7.79
C GLN A 437 -4.78 -17.77 6.61
N THR A 438 -5.37 -17.52 5.45
CA THR A 438 -5.07 -18.21 4.19
C THR A 438 -4.08 -17.38 3.40
N ARG A 439 -2.95 -17.98 3.03
CA ARG A 439 -1.99 -17.38 2.09
C ARG A 439 -2.39 -17.72 0.68
N SER A 440 -2.26 -16.81 -0.28
CA SER A 440 -2.65 -17.02 -1.69
C SER A 440 -1.93 -18.17 -2.37
N ARG A 441 -0.77 -18.58 -1.86
CA ARG A 441 -0.02 -19.76 -2.35
C ARG A 441 -0.59 -21.10 -1.87
N ASP A 442 -1.29 -21.09 -0.74
CA ASP A 442 -1.89 -22.27 -0.14
C ASP A 442 -3.30 -22.53 -0.73
N VAL A 443 -3.79 -21.61 -1.58
CA VAL A 443 -5.10 -21.68 -2.23
C VAL A 443 -5.03 -22.50 -3.51
N ASN A 444 -5.85 -23.53 -3.61
CA ASN A 444 -6.04 -24.27 -4.85
C ASN A 444 -6.87 -23.45 -5.83
N ARG A 445 -6.27 -23.07 -6.96
CA ARG A 445 -6.90 -22.21 -7.97
C ARG A 445 -7.56 -23.04 -9.05
N VAL A 446 -8.84 -22.79 -9.28
CA VAL A 446 -9.70 -23.53 -10.19
C VAL A 446 -10.32 -22.53 -11.16
N SER A 447 -10.22 -22.81 -12.46
CA SER A 447 -10.95 -22.03 -13.46
C SER A 447 -12.42 -22.45 -13.45
N ILE A 448 -13.34 -21.52 -13.70
CA ILE A 448 -14.78 -21.76 -13.74
C ILE A 448 -15.18 -22.88 -14.71
N ASP A 449 -14.39 -23.08 -15.78
CA ASP A 449 -14.64 -24.09 -16.82
C ASP A 449 -13.84 -25.39 -16.59
N SER A 450 -13.05 -25.45 -15.51
CA SER A 450 -12.28 -26.64 -15.13
C SER A 450 -13.00 -27.47 -14.08
N SER A 451 -12.52 -28.70 -13.87
CA SER A 451 -13.02 -29.59 -12.82
C SER A 451 -12.01 -29.70 -11.69
N TYR A 452 -12.48 -29.81 -10.46
CA TYR A 452 -11.66 -29.95 -9.27
C TYR A 452 -12.37 -30.84 -8.25
N SER A 453 -11.62 -31.65 -7.51
CA SER A 453 -12.17 -32.47 -6.44
C SER A 453 -11.14 -32.65 -5.34
N ASP A 454 -11.61 -32.64 -4.10
CA ASP A 454 -10.88 -33.13 -2.94
C ASP A 454 -11.83 -33.88 -1.99
N SER A 455 -11.41 -34.12 -0.76
CA SER A 455 -12.17 -34.91 0.22
C SER A 455 -13.48 -34.25 0.67
N GLU A 456 -13.63 -32.94 0.51
CA GLU A 456 -14.79 -32.18 1.01
C GLU A 456 -15.52 -31.39 -0.08
N PHE A 457 -14.94 -31.24 -1.28
CA PHE A 457 -15.53 -30.43 -2.34
C PHE A 457 -15.34 -31.06 -3.71
N LEU A 458 -16.42 -31.03 -4.51
CA LEU A 458 -16.39 -31.36 -5.92
C LEU A 458 -16.87 -30.13 -6.71
N PHE A 459 -16.08 -29.71 -7.69
CA PHE A 459 -16.44 -28.71 -8.67
C PHE A 459 -16.38 -29.32 -10.06
N TYR A 460 -17.51 -29.40 -10.74
CA TYR A 460 -17.61 -29.98 -12.07
C TYR A 460 -18.61 -29.21 -12.92
N LYS A 461 -18.21 -28.78 -14.12
CA LYS A 461 -19.06 -28.03 -15.06
C LYS A 461 -19.83 -26.86 -14.41
N ARG A 462 -19.18 -26.09 -13.52
CA ARG A 462 -19.79 -24.97 -12.78
C ARG A 462 -20.80 -25.35 -11.68
N HIS A 463 -20.93 -26.63 -11.36
CA HIS A 463 -21.62 -27.12 -10.17
C HIS A 463 -20.59 -27.35 -9.07
N GLY A 464 -20.78 -26.69 -7.93
CA GLY A 464 -20.04 -26.93 -6.70
C GLY A 464 -20.87 -27.76 -5.73
N LEU A 465 -20.29 -28.82 -5.18
CA LEU A 465 -20.91 -29.71 -4.21
C LEU A 465 -20.01 -29.80 -2.97
N LEU A 466 -20.57 -29.40 -1.83
CA LEU A 466 -20.07 -29.58 -0.47
C LEU A 466 -20.99 -30.58 0.27
N PRO A 467 -20.58 -31.15 1.41
CA PRO A 467 -21.34 -32.20 2.09
C PRO A 467 -22.76 -31.75 2.48
N GLU A 468 -22.92 -30.47 2.80
CA GLU A 468 -24.18 -29.87 3.25
C GLU A 468 -24.67 -28.77 2.32
N LEU A 469 -24.12 -28.60 1.10
CA LEU A 469 -24.51 -27.49 0.23
C LEU A 469 -24.16 -27.76 -1.22
N SER A 470 -25.06 -27.42 -2.13
CA SER A 470 -24.75 -27.33 -3.56
C SER A 470 -24.97 -25.93 -4.12
N PHE A 471 -24.10 -25.50 -5.03
CA PHE A 471 -24.25 -24.24 -5.74
C PHE A 471 -23.98 -24.39 -7.23
N VAL A 472 -24.66 -23.60 -8.06
CA VAL A 472 -24.50 -23.63 -9.51
C VAL A 472 -24.25 -22.23 -10.04
N LEU A 473 -23.20 -22.10 -10.87
CA LEU A 473 -22.86 -20.85 -11.54
C LEU A 473 -23.42 -20.87 -12.97
N LEU A 474 -24.43 -20.03 -13.24
CA LEU A 474 -25.11 -19.99 -14.54
C LEU A 474 -24.77 -18.76 -15.37
N ASN A 475 -24.62 -18.99 -16.67
CA ASN A 475 -24.45 -17.95 -17.70
C ASN A 475 -25.00 -18.48 -19.03
N GLN A 476 -25.50 -17.56 -19.88
CA GLN A 476 -26.07 -17.81 -21.20
C GLN A 476 -25.20 -18.66 -22.15
N LYS A 477 -23.87 -18.71 -21.98
CA LYS A 477 -22.97 -19.52 -22.84
C LYS A 477 -23.16 -21.05 -22.70
N GLN A 478 -24.01 -21.55 -21.82
CA GLN A 478 -24.34 -22.98 -21.78
C GLN A 478 -25.22 -23.35 -22.97
N ASN A 479 -24.87 -24.44 -23.67
CA ASN A 479 -25.74 -25.02 -24.69
C ASN A 479 -27.12 -25.29 -24.06
N ASN A 480 -28.21 -24.88 -24.72
CA ASN A 480 -29.60 -25.04 -24.26
C ASN A 480 -29.98 -26.48 -23.84
N GLN A 481 -29.15 -27.49 -24.13
CA GLN A 481 -29.34 -28.88 -23.70
C GLN A 481 -28.77 -29.21 -22.29
N GLU A 482 -27.86 -28.40 -21.72
CA GLU A 482 -27.33 -28.60 -20.36
C GLU A 482 -28.12 -27.82 -19.29
N LEU A 483 -28.96 -26.87 -19.70
CA LEU A 483 -29.74 -25.97 -18.82
C LEU A 483 -31.09 -26.56 -18.36
N THR A 484 -31.36 -27.84 -18.66
CA THR A 484 -32.69 -28.42 -18.48
C THR A 484 -32.94 -29.05 -17.09
N HIS A 485 -31.89 -29.23 -16.27
CA HIS A 485 -32.00 -29.81 -14.93
C HIS A 485 -31.05 -29.12 -13.94
N ILE A 486 -31.56 -28.19 -13.13
CA ILE A 486 -30.80 -27.50 -12.08
C ILE A 486 -31.44 -27.83 -10.73
N ASP A 487 -30.74 -28.63 -9.92
CA ASP A 487 -31.04 -28.89 -8.51
C ASP A 487 -29.86 -28.35 -7.69
N SER A 488 -30.07 -27.22 -7.01
CA SER A 488 -29.02 -26.57 -6.22
C SER A 488 -29.58 -25.72 -5.10
N ASP A 489 -28.89 -25.70 -3.95
CA ASP A 489 -29.30 -24.85 -2.82
C ASP A 489 -29.04 -23.36 -3.13
N ILE A 490 -27.96 -23.06 -3.87
CA ILE A 490 -27.61 -21.68 -4.26
C ILE A 490 -27.50 -21.55 -5.77
N LEU A 491 -28.24 -20.59 -6.31
CA LEU A 491 -28.16 -20.21 -7.71
C LEU A 491 -27.37 -18.91 -7.85
N PHE A 492 -26.19 -18.97 -8.47
CA PHE A 492 -25.36 -17.79 -8.75
C PHE A 492 -25.46 -17.42 -10.22
N LEU A 493 -25.97 -16.23 -10.50
CA LEU A 493 -26.23 -15.78 -11.86
C LEU A 493 -25.22 -14.72 -12.28
N PHE A 494 -24.58 -14.92 -13.43
CA PHE A 494 -23.60 -13.99 -13.99
C PHE A 494 -23.64 -13.90 -15.51
N GLY A 495 -23.01 -12.86 -16.05
CA GLY A 495 -22.96 -12.60 -17.48
C GLY A 495 -24.11 -11.71 -17.97
N LYS A 496 -24.41 -11.78 -19.26
CA LYS A 496 -25.46 -10.97 -19.90
C LYS A 496 -26.50 -11.91 -20.49
N GLU A 497 -27.77 -11.48 -20.48
CA GLU A 497 -28.84 -12.08 -21.30
C GLU A 497 -29.28 -13.48 -20.89
N LEU A 498 -29.36 -13.70 -19.58
CA LEU A 498 -30.02 -14.86 -18.97
C LEU A 498 -31.29 -14.41 -18.24
N TYR A 499 -32.45 -14.97 -18.59
CA TYR A 499 -33.73 -14.66 -17.96
C TYR A 499 -34.37 -15.90 -17.31
N PRO A 500 -35.25 -15.73 -16.31
CA PRO A 500 -35.93 -16.87 -15.67
C PRO A 500 -36.69 -17.76 -16.65
N ALA A 501 -37.27 -17.17 -17.71
CA ALA A 501 -38.01 -17.90 -18.74
C ALA A 501 -37.12 -18.85 -19.57
N ASP A 502 -35.81 -18.66 -19.56
CA ASP A 502 -34.86 -19.49 -20.30
C ASP A 502 -34.46 -20.77 -19.55
N LEU A 503 -34.91 -20.93 -18.29
CA LEU A 503 -34.44 -21.97 -17.37
C LEU A 503 -35.55 -22.93 -16.95
N ALA A 504 -35.24 -24.23 -16.96
CA ALA A 504 -36.09 -25.27 -16.37
C ALA A 504 -35.59 -25.59 -14.96
N ILE A 505 -36.16 -24.90 -13.96
CA ILE A 505 -35.83 -25.09 -12.54
C ILE A 505 -36.77 -26.14 -11.95
N GLU A 506 -36.28 -27.36 -11.71
CA GLU A 506 -37.08 -28.44 -11.12
C GLU A 506 -37.29 -28.27 -9.61
N LYS A 507 -36.27 -27.76 -8.92
CA LYS A 507 -36.31 -27.42 -7.49
C LYS A 507 -35.88 -25.96 -7.31
N LEU A 508 -36.74 -25.17 -6.66
CA LEU A 508 -36.44 -23.78 -6.37
C LEU A 508 -35.18 -23.70 -5.46
N PRO A 509 -34.21 -22.83 -5.77
CA PRO A 509 -33.04 -22.66 -4.93
C PRO A 509 -33.42 -22.06 -3.58
N GLU A 510 -32.66 -22.38 -2.54
CA GLU A 510 -32.83 -21.76 -1.23
C GLU A 510 -32.39 -20.29 -1.23
N VAL A 511 -31.38 -19.94 -2.03
CA VAL A 511 -30.87 -18.58 -2.17
C VAL A 511 -30.48 -18.26 -3.62
N LEU A 512 -30.85 -17.07 -4.07
CA LEU A 512 -30.44 -16.50 -5.35
C LEU A 512 -29.35 -15.43 -5.15
N ILE A 513 -28.23 -15.53 -5.84
CA ILE A 513 -27.15 -14.53 -5.81
C ILE A 513 -26.98 -13.94 -7.21
N LEU A 514 -27.11 -12.62 -7.30
CA LEU A 514 -27.02 -11.86 -8.55
C LEU A 514 -25.65 -11.17 -8.63
N ASP A 515 -24.85 -11.57 -9.61
CA ASP A 515 -23.54 -10.96 -9.84
C ASP A 515 -23.65 -9.55 -10.40
N ARG A 516 -22.59 -8.77 -10.16
CA ARG A 516 -22.44 -7.40 -10.67
C ARG A 516 -22.43 -7.30 -12.20
N SER A 517 -22.05 -8.35 -12.92
CA SER A 517 -21.99 -8.34 -14.38
C SER A 517 -23.36 -8.27 -15.06
N LEU A 518 -24.45 -8.55 -14.34
CA LEU A 518 -25.82 -8.49 -14.86
C LEU A 518 -26.22 -7.05 -15.22
N LYS A 519 -26.97 -6.88 -16.32
CA LYS A 519 -27.58 -5.57 -16.66
C LYS A 519 -28.62 -5.22 -15.58
N ALA A 520 -28.73 -3.96 -15.20
CA ALA A 520 -29.68 -3.51 -14.17
C ALA A 520 -31.14 -3.99 -14.40
N LYS A 521 -31.60 -3.97 -15.65
CA LYS A 521 -32.93 -4.52 -16.03
C LYS A 521 -33.05 -6.03 -15.82
N GLN A 522 -31.96 -6.77 -16.05
CA GLN A 522 -31.94 -8.23 -15.87
C GLN A 522 -31.96 -8.59 -14.39
N ALA A 523 -31.15 -7.90 -13.58
CA ALA A 523 -31.18 -8.05 -12.13
C ALA A 523 -32.60 -7.82 -11.59
N GLN A 524 -33.27 -6.74 -12.02
CA GLN A 524 -34.64 -6.45 -11.59
C GLN A 524 -35.64 -7.57 -11.94
N ILE A 525 -35.57 -8.16 -13.13
CA ILE A 525 -36.43 -9.28 -13.52
C ILE A 525 -36.21 -10.50 -12.61
N TRP A 526 -34.95 -10.78 -12.26
CA TRP A 526 -34.61 -11.87 -11.34
C TRP A 526 -35.03 -11.59 -9.90
N GLU A 527 -34.97 -10.34 -9.45
CA GLU A 527 -35.47 -9.90 -8.14
C GLU A 527 -36.99 -10.04 -8.04
N GLU A 528 -37.72 -9.65 -9.09
CA GLU A 528 -39.17 -9.83 -9.21
C GLU A 528 -39.56 -11.31 -9.18
N TRP A 529 -38.85 -12.14 -9.97
CA TRP A 529 -39.04 -13.59 -9.97
C TRP A 529 -38.77 -14.20 -8.59
N ALA A 530 -37.64 -13.89 -7.95
CA ALA A 530 -37.34 -14.42 -6.62
C ALA A 530 -38.39 -14.01 -5.57
N THR A 531 -38.93 -12.79 -5.69
CA THR A 531 -40.01 -12.31 -4.82
C THR A 531 -41.32 -13.08 -5.03
N GLU A 532 -41.67 -13.36 -6.29
CA GLU A 532 -42.86 -14.16 -6.65
C GLU A 532 -42.82 -15.58 -6.04
N TYR A 533 -41.64 -16.21 -6.06
CA TYR A 533 -41.44 -17.56 -5.51
C TYR A 533 -41.00 -17.59 -4.04
N ASN A 534 -40.96 -16.44 -3.37
CA ASN A 534 -40.52 -16.29 -1.98
C ASN A 534 -39.11 -16.85 -1.70
N ILE A 535 -38.21 -16.66 -2.67
CA ILE A 535 -36.79 -17.04 -2.57
C ILE A 535 -35.98 -15.84 -2.05
N PRO A 536 -35.21 -15.99 -0.97
CA PRO A 536 -34.22 -15.01 -0.56
C PRO A 536 -33.21 -14.74 -1.66
N TYR A 537 -33.02 -13.46 -2.04
CA TYR A 537 -32.01 -13.07 -3.02
C TYR A 537 -31.03 -12.04 -2.47
N ARG A 538 -29.86 -11.95 -3.09
CA ARG A 538 -28.82 -10.96 -2.80
C ARG A 538 -28.22 -10.40 -4.08
N ASN A 539 -28.05 -9.08 -4.14
CA ASN A 539 -27.49 -8.40 -5.31
C ASN A 539 -26.11 -7.82 -4.99
N ILE A 540 -25.06 -8.41 -5.57
CA ILE A 540 -23.67 -8.04 -5.30
C ILE A 540 -23.36 -6.60 -5.73
N PHE A 541 -24.07 -6.07 -6.73
CA PHE A 541 -23.87 -4.70 -7.20
C PHE A 541 -24.25 -3.67 -6.13
N SER A 542 -25.37 -3.88 -5.43
CA SER A 542 -25.90 -2.98 -4.40
C SER A 542 -25.34 -3.29 -3.01
N GLU A 543 -25.26 -4.56 -2.65
CA GLU A 543 -24.92 -5.01 -1.29
C GLU A 543 -23.42 -5.29 -1.08
N GLY A 544 -22.64 -5.40 -2.17
CA GLY A 544 -21.26 -5.85 -2.12
C GLY A 544 -21.14 -7.37 -2.08
N ALA A 545 -19.98 -7.87 -1.67
CA ALA A 545 -19.70 -9.29 -1.54
C ALA A 545 -20.70 -9.95 -0.58
N VAL A 546 -21.02 -11.19 -0.92
CA VAL A 546 -21.95 -12.04 -0.19
C VAL A 546 -21.18 -13.27 0.25
N TRP A 547 -21.32 -13.67 1.51
CA TRP A 547 -20.73 -14.92 1.98
C TRP A 547 -21.68 -15.74 2.82
N LEU A 548 -21.46 -17.04 2.79
CA LEU A 548 -22.20 -18.04 3.55
C LEU A 548 -21.26 -18.64 4.57
N ASP A 549 -21.63 -18.55 5.85
CA ASP A 549 -20.95 -19.22 6.94
C ASP A 549 -21.74 -20.49 7.31
N ILE A 550 -21.09 -21.64 7.22
CA ILE A 550 -21.66 -22.96 7.46
C ILE A 550 -20.96 -23.55 8.68
N GLN A 551 -21.67 -23.55 9.82
CA GLN A 551 -21.19 -24.11 11.09
C GLN A 551 -22.20 -25.14 11.60
N GLU A 552 -21.77 -26.37 11.85
CA GLU A 552 -22.50 -27.46 12.55
C GLU A 552 -24.05 -27.36 12.44
N ASN A 553 -24.59 -27.42 11.21
CA ASN A 553 -26.03 -27.34 10.85
C ASN A 553 -26.72 -25.97 10.83
N GLN A 554 -26.00 -24.85 10.95
CA GLN A 554 -26.53 -23.51 10.69
C GLN A 554 -25.87 -22.89 9.46
N ARG A 555 -26.70 -22.42 8.54
CA ARG A 555 -26.29 -21.64 7.36
C ARG A 555 -26.64 -20.18 7.60
N LYS A 556 -25.66 -19.29 7.61
CA LYS A 556 -25.87 -17.86 7.75
C LYS A 556 -25.41 -17.12 6.50
N LEU A 557 -26.38 -16.56 5.75
CA LEU A 557 -26.12 -15.69 4.61
C LEU A 557 -25.82 -14.27 5.08
N CYS A 558 -24.59 -13.82 4.85
CA CYS A 558 -24.07 -12.51 5.26
C CYS A 558 -23.72 -11.67 4.03
N THR A 559 -23.74 -10.34 4.20
CA THR A 559 -23.31 -9.39 3.16
C THR A 559 -22.44 -8.30 3.74
N GLN A 560 -21.66 -7.64 2.88
CA GLN A 560 -20.78 -6.54 3.31
C GLN A 560 -21.53 -5.44 4.06
N GLN A 561 -22.76 -5.10 3.64
CA GLN A 561 -23.58 -4.10 4.34
C GLN A 561 -24.05 -4.57 5.73
N SER A 562 -24.30 -5.87 5.91
CA SER A 562 -24.72 -6.42 7.20
C SER A 562 -23.62 -6.42 8.26
N GLU A 563 -22.35 -6.55 7.85
CA GLU A 563 -21.19 -6.55 8.75
C GLU A 563 -20.82 -5.14 9.24
N VAL A 564 -21.14 -4.08 8.47
CA VAL A 564 -20.89 -2.67 8.85
C VAL A 564 -21.82 -2.17 9.97
N LEU A 565 -22.90 -2.91 10.25
CA LEU A 565 -23.87 -2.62 11.31
C LEU A 565 -23.52 -3.26 12.67
N PHE A 566 -22.47 -4.08 12.73
CA PHE A 566 -21.88 -4.63 13.95
C PHE A 566 -20.51 -4.01 14.21
#